data_AF-A0A7Y5WT83-F1
#
_entry.id   AF-A0A7Y5WT83-F1
#
_cell.length_a   1.000
_cell.length_b   1.000
_cell.length_c   1.000
_cell.angle_alpha   90.00
_cell.angle_beta   90.00
_cell.angle_gamma   90.00
#
_symmetry.space_group_name_H-M   'P 1'
#
loop_
_entity.id
_entity.type
_entity.pdbx_description
1 polymer ?
#
loop_
_entity_poly.entity_id
_entity_poly.type
_entity_poly.pdbx_seq_one_letter_code
_entity_poly.pdbx_strand_id
1 'polypeptide(L)'
;MLAAPGAAAAQEARSPEVVKQLTQLLDQKKLDSIATADPQNLGTYVAALYFAGSQLLVVSGKYAAPPLLNEKIGKKDYRDVYIDLSSASVAGSKMFVMDMNADGLVARPSENQGMDSFESGAKQVTFDGDWKKAKMSEAEYTKAFSEADAAYARAIDLLLTQLKASGTY
;
A
#
# COMPACT_ATOMS: atom_id res chain seq x y z
N MET A 1 38.20 -0.47 -25.85
CA MET A 1 38.06 -1.15 -24.55
C MET A 1 36.68 -0.86 -24.00
N LEU A 2 36.05 -1.89 -23.44
CA LEU A 2 34.63 -1.98 -23.10
C LEU A 2 34.21 -1.02 -21.98
N ALA A 3 33.03 -0.40 -22.12
CA ALA A 3 32.35 0.33 -21.05
C ALA A 3 31.80 -0.66 -20.02
N ALA A 4 32.09 -0.44 -18.73
CA ALA A 4 31.54 -1.23 -17.64
C ALA A 4 30.03 -0.94 -17.47
N PRO A 5 29.19 -1.95 -17.20
CA PRO A 5 27.79 -1.71 -16.87
C PRO A 5 27.73 -1.02 -15.50
N GLY A 6 27.13 0.17 -15.46
CA GLY A 6 26.85 0.87 -14.22
C GLY A 6 25.96 0.01 -13.34
N ALA A 7 26.35 -0.17 -12.08
CA ALA A 7 25.46 -0.66 -11.05
C ALA A 7 24.22 0.23 -11.07
N ALA A 8 23.08 -0.32 -11.48
CA ALA A 8 21.79 0.29 -11.19
C ALA A 8 21.74 0.40 -9.66
N ALA A 9 21.88 1.62 -9.13
CA ALA A 9 21.62 1.87 -7.73
C ALA A 9 20.25 1.24 -7.42
N ALA A 10 20.19 0.40 -6.38
CA ALA A 10 18.91 -0.02 -5.85
C ALA A 10 18.12 1.26 -5.57
N GLN A 11 17.08 1.51 -6.36
CA GLN A 11 16.22 2.67 -6.18
C GLN A 11 15.75 2.62 -4.72
N GLU A 12 16.09 3.65 -3.92
CA GLU A 12 15.65 3.72 -2.54
C GLU A 12 14.12 3.59 -2.51
N ALA A 13 13.63 2.60 -1.75
CA ALA A 13 12.20 2.39 -1.55
C ALA A 13 11.62 3.62 -0.84
N ARG A 14 10.44 4.06 -1.28
CA ARG A 14 9.76 5.27 -0.82
C ARG A 14 8.79 4.98 0.32
N SER A 15 8.23 3.76 0.36
CA SER A 15 7.23 3.39 1.35
C SER A 15 7.75 3.31 2.80
N PRO A 16 9.00 2.93 3.13
CA PRO A 16 9.39 2.69 4.53
C PRO A 16 9.20 3.90 5.46
N GLU A 17 9.62 5.09 5.03
CA GLU A 17 9.53 6.29 5.87
C GLU A 17 8.08 6.73 6.09
N VAL A 18 7.24 6.67 5.05
CA VAL A 18 5.82 7.06 5.18
C VAL A 18 5.02 6.03 5.95
N VAL A 19 5.32 4.73 5.79
CA VAL A 19 4.68 3.65 6.58
C VAL A 19 5.03 3.81 8.06
N LYS A 20 6.30 4.04 8.39
CA LYS A 20 6.73 4.33 9.76
C LYS A 20 5.99 5.51 10.38
N GLN A 21 5.83 6.61 9.64
CA GLN A 21 5.04 7.75 10.13
C GLN A 21 3.57 7.39 10.35
N LEU A 22 2.99 6.60 9.45
CA LEU A 22 1.59 6.19 9.55
C LEU A 22 1.35 5.30 10.77
N THR A 23 2.15 4.24 10.94
CA THR A 23 2.01 3.29 12.04
C THR A 23 2.22 3.97 13.39
N GLN A 24 3.23 4.84 13.51
CA GLN A 24 3.43 5.64 14.72
C GLN A 24 2.20 6.50 15.08
N LEU A 25 1.58 7.16 14.09
CA LEU A 25 0.43 8.01 14.35
C LEU A 25 -0.83 7.20 14.63
N LEU A 26 -1.00 6.03 14.01
CA LEU A 26 -2.06 5.08 14.31
C LEU A 26 -1.92 4.55 15.75
N ASP A 27 -0.72 4.17 16.18
CA ASP A 27 -0.43 3.73 17.55
C ASP A 27 -0.73 4.84 18.57
N GLN A 28 -0.26 6.07 18.31
CA GLN A 28 -0.54 7.23 19.16
C GLN A 28 -2.04 7.50 19.32
N LYS A 29 -2.81 7.31 18.24
CA LYS A 29 -4.26 7.52 18.22
C LYS A 29 -5.06 6.27 18.60
N LYS A 30 -4.39 5.14 18.86
CA LYS A 30 -5.00 3.82 19.11
C LYS A 30 -6.00 3.41 18.01
N LEU A 31 -5.63 3.66 16.76
CA LEU A 31 -6.42 3.32 15.59
C LEU A 31 -5.82 2.10 14.90
N ASP A 32 -6.69 1.19 14.50
CA ASP A 32 -6.36 -0.03 13.76
C ASP A 32 -6.78 0.04 12.28
N SER A 33 -7.44 1.14 11.90
CA SER A 33 -7.99 1.33 10.57
C SER A 33 -8.09 2.81 10.23
N ILE A 34 -7.90 3.12 8.95
CA ILE A 34 -7.99 4.48 8.41
C ILE A 34 -8.38 4.42 6.94
N ALA A 35 -9.22 5.34 6.49
CA ALA A 35 -9.59 5.43 5.08
C ALA A 35 -9.82 6.87 4.64
N THR A 36 -9.64 7.12 3.35
CA THR A 36 -9.89 8.42 2.73
C THR A 36 -10.23 8.28 1.24
N ALA A 37 -10.80 9.33 0.66
CA ALA A 37 -10.95 9.44 -0.79
C ALA A 37 -9.63 9.92 -1.42
N ASP A 38 -9.34 9.52 -2.66
CA ASP A 38 -8.25 10.11 -3.45
C ASP A 38 -8.75 11.40 -4.12
N PRO A 39 -8.30 12.60 -3.70
CA PRO A 39 -8.77 13.85 -4.26
C PRO A 39 -8.34 14.07 -5.72
N GLN A 40 -7.31 13.36 -6.19
CA GLN A 40 -6.84 13.45 -7.57
C GLN A 40 -7.57 12.48 -8.50
N ASN A 41 -8.23 11.45 -7.96
CA ASN A 41 -8.93 10.43 -8.73
C ASN A 41 -10.36 10.25 -8.19
N LEU A 42 -11.30 11.01 -8.73
CA LEU A 42 -12.69 10.98 -8.27
C LEU A 42 -13.27 9.56 -8.30
N GLY A 43 -13.89 9.17 -7.19
CA GLY A 43 -14.47 7.85 -6.99
C GLY A 43 -13.47 6.76 -6.61
N THR A 44 -12.18 7.08 -6.50
CA THR A 44 -11.15 6.20 -5.93
C THR A 44 -11.00 6.47 -4.44
N TYR A 45 -10.84 5.41 -3.68
CA TYR A 45 -10.68 5.43 -2.23
C TYR A 45 -9.50 4.58 -1.82
N VAL A 46 -8.93 4.89 -0.67
CA VAL A 46 -7.86 4.14 -0.03
C VAL A 46 -8.28 3.82 1.40
N ALA A 47 -8.06 2.59 1.82
CA ALA A 47 -8.28 2.15 3.20
C ALA A 47 -7.14 1.24 3.66
N ALA A 48 -6.83 1.29 4.95
CA ALA A 48 -5.85 0.44 5.59
C ALA A 48 -6.41 -0.25 6.82
N LEU A 49 -5.96 -1.48 7.07
CA LEU A 49 -6.03 -2.17 8.34
C LEU A 49 -4.63 -2.37 8.89
N TYR A 50 -4.40 -1.88 10.11
CA TYR A 50 -3.15 -1.98 10.81
C TYR A 50 -3.27 -2.95 11.98
N PHE A 51 -2.40 -3.95 11.99
CA PHE A 51 -2.26 -4.91 13.07
C PHE A 51 -0.93 -4.63 13.76
N ALA A 52 -1.00 -3.92 14.88
CA ALA A 52 0.17 -3.39 15.59
C ALA A 52 1.30 -4.42 15.73
N GLY A 53 2.50 -4.04 15.26
CA GLY A 53 3.71 -4.85 15.33
C GLY A 53 3.73 -6.10 14.43
N SER A 54 2.76 -6.27 13.52
CA SER A 54 2.71 -7.47 12.68
C SER A 54 2.54 -7.19 11.19
N GLN A 55 1.56 -6.37 10.78
CA GLN A 55 1.27 -6.16 9.36
C GLN A 55 0.38 -4.95 9.11
N LEU A 56 0.49 -4.42 7.89
CA LEU A 56 -0.35 -3.36 7.35
C LEU A 56 -0.95 -3.84 6.03
N LEU A 57 -2.28 -3.87 5.97
CA LEU A 57 -3.03 -4.24 4.77
C LEU A 57 -3.65 -3.00 4.18
N VAL A 58 -3.35 -2.69 2.92
CA VAL A 58 -3.87 -1.49 2.25
C VAL A 58 -4.59 -1.86 0.99
N VAL A 59 -5.80 -1.34 0.81
CA VAL A 59 -6.59 -1.49 -0.40
C VAL A 59 -6.90 -0.12 -0.98
N SER A 60 -6.78 -0.01 -2.29
CA SER A 60 -7.24 1.13 -3.06
C SER A 60 -8.07 0.67 -4.24
N GLY A 61 -9.06 1.47 -4.64
CA GLY A 61 -9.84 1.16 -5.83
C GLY A 61 -10.97 2.13 -6.07
N LYS A 62 -11.54 2.06 -7.27
CA LYS A 62 -12.77 2.79 -7.59
C LYS A 62 -13.96 2.09 -6.95
N TYR A 63 -14.93 2.87 -6.49
CA TYR A 63 -16.16 2.36 -5.92
C TYR A 63 -17.38 2.87 -6.67
N ALA A 64 -18.34 1.98 -6.97
CA ALA A 64 -19.50 2.30 -7.78
C ALA A 64 -20.50 3.24 -7.10
N ALA A 65 -20.48 3.30 -5.76
CA ALA A 65 -21.35 4.17 -4.96
C ALA A 65 -20.54 5.12 -4.05
N PRO A 66 -19.85 6.14 -4.60
CA PRO A 66 -19.04 7.10 -3.84
C PRO A 66 -19.74 7.72 -2.60
N PRO A 67 -21.04 8.09 -2.64
CA PRO A 67 -21.70 8.64 -1.46
C PRO A 67 -21.67 7.73 -0.23
N LEU A 68 -21.73 6.39 -0.43
CA LEU A 68 -21.70 5.43 0.67
C LEU A 68 -20.35 5.40 1.38
N LEU A 69 -19.24 5.40 0.63
CA LEU A 69 -17.91 5.44 1.26
C LEU A 69 -17.61 6.80 1.87
N ASN A 70 -18.06 7.90 1.26
CA ASN A 70 -17.92 9.23 1.85
C ASN A 70 -18.62 9.31 3.21
N GLU A 71 -19.83 8.76 3.33
CA GLU A 71 -20.55 8.72 4.59
C GLU A 71 -19.82 7.89 5.66
N LYS A 72 -19.37 6.68 5.30
CA LYS A 72 -18.58 5.82 6.20
C LYS A 72 -17.29 6.49 6.67
N ILE A 73 -16.55 7.15 5.77
CA ILE A 73 -15.35 7.92 6.10
C ILE A 73 -15.69 9.05 7.08
N GLY A 74 -16.77 9.80 6.82
CA GLY A 74 -17.23 10.88 7.71
C GLY A 74 -17.59 10.40 9.12
N LYS A 75 -18.14 9.18 9.23
CA LYS A 75 -18.45 8.51 10.51
C LYS A 75 -17.24 7.84 11.16
N LYS A 76 -16.08 7.79 10.47
CA LYS A 76 -14.87 7.06 10.87
C LYS A 76 -15.06 5.53 10.90
N ASP A 77 -16.02 5.01 10.12
CA ASP A 77 -16.26 3.58 9.92
C ASP A 77 -15.24 2.99 8.92
N TYR A 78 -13.95 3.22 9.18
CA TYR A 78 -12.86 2.95 8.22
C TYR A 78 -12.70 1.45 7.91
N ARG A 79 -12.98 0.58 8.88
CA ARG A 79 -12.96 -0.87 8.68
C ARG A 79 -14.01 -1.32 7.67
N ASP A 80 -15.19 -0.71 7.68
CA ASP A 80 -16.24 -1.02 6.70
C ASP A 80 -15.88 -0.50 5.31
N VAL A 81 -15.15 0.62 5.21
CA VAL A 81 -14.61 1.10 3.92
C VAL A 81 -13.61 0.10 3.37
N TYR A 82 -12.72 -0.45 4.20
CA TYR A 82 -11.78 -1.50 3.77
C TYR A 82 -12.51 -2.76 3.27
N ILE A 83 -13.52 -3.23 3.99
CA ILE A 83 -14.31 -4.41 3.61
C ILE A 83 -14.99 -4.19 2.25
N ASP A 84 -15.63 -3.04 2.07
CA ASP A 84 -16.29 -2.67 0.81
C ASP A 84 -15.29 -2.60 -0.35
N LEU A 85 -14.13 -1.97 -0.16
CA LEU A 85 -13.11 -1.88 -1.21
C LEU A 85 -12.49 -3.24 -1.55
N SER A 86 -12.28 -4.09 -0.56
CA SER A 86 -11.70 -5.42 -0.75
C SER A 86 -12.61 -6.35 -1.54
N SER A 87 -13.94 -6.21 -1.36
CA SER A 87 -14.97 -7.10 -1.93
C SER A 87 -15.69 -6.54 -3.16
N ALA A 88 -15.86 -5.23 -3.27
CA ALA A 88 -16.75 -4.59 -4.23
C ALA A 88 -16.13 -3.36 -4.93
N SER A 89 -14.80 -3.28 -4.98
CA SER A 89 -14.12 -2.34 -5.88
C SER A 89 -14.43 -2.67 -7.35
N VAL A 90 -14.47 -1.64 -8.19
CA VAL A 90 -14.69 -1.79 -9.63
C VAL A 90 -13.59 -2.68 -10.22
N ALA A 91 -13.98 -3.67 -11.01
CA ALA A 91 -13.07 -4.64 -11.60
C ALA A 91 -11.89 -3.96 -12.33
N GLY A 92 -10.68 -4.45 -12.07
CA GLY A 92 -9.45 -3.91 -12.66
C GLY A 92 -8.95 -2.61 -12.04
N SER A 93 -9.67 -2.00 -11.09
CA SER A 93 -9.21 -0.80 -10.38
C SER A 93 -8.56 -1.09 -9.03
N LYS A 94 -8.72 -2.32 -8.53
CA LYS A 94 -8.21 -2.73 -7.22
C LYS A 94 -6.69 -2.74 -7.23
N MET A 95 -6.13 -2.08 -6.23
CA MET A 95 -4.77 -2.28 -5.75
C MET A 95 -4.87 -2.81 -4.32
N PHE A 96 -4.09 -3.83 -4.00
CA PHE A 96 -4.01 -4.37 -2.65
C PHE A 96 -2.54 -4.62 -2.29
N VAL A 97 -2.15 -4.16 -1.11
CA VAL A 97 -0.81 -4.33 -0.56
C VAL A 97 -0.93 -5.09 0.75
N MET A 98 -0.11 -6.12 0.87
CA MET A 98 0.16 -6.81 2.13
C MET A 98 1.60 -6.51 2.50
N ASP A 99 1.77 -5.58 3.45
CA ASP A 99 3.05 -5.18 4.02
C ASP A 99 3.22 -5.96 5.34
N MET A 100 4.04 -7.01 5.26
CA MET A 100 4.39 -7.81 6.41
C MET A 100 5.39 -7.01 7.23
N ASN A 101 5.25 -7.00 8.56
CA ASN A 101 6.01 -6.17 9.49
C ASN A 101 5.58 -4.69 9.56
N ALA A 102 4.77 -4.19 8.62
CA ALA A 102 4.29 -2.81 8.60
C ALA A 102 5.45 -1.80 8.59
N ASP A 103 6.45 -2.06 7.75
CA ASP A 103 7.70 -1.30 7.64
C ASP A 103 8.03 -0.85 6.21
N GLY A 104 7.09 -1.00 5.28
CA GLY A 104 7.26 -0.66 3.88
C GLY A 104 7.70 -1.86 3.05
N LEU A 105 7.55 -1.75 1.72
CA LEU A 105 7.86 -2.87 0.84
C LEU A 105 9.36 -3.15 0.77
N VAL A 106 9.72 -4.43 0.89
CA VAL A 106 11.09 -4.91 0.74
C VAL A 106 11.19 -5.88 -0.42
N ALA A 107 11.99 -5.52 -1.44
CA ALA A 107 12.11 -6.31 -2.67
C ALA A 107 12.76 -7.69 -2.44
N ARG A 108 13.60 -7.82 -1.41
CA ARG A 108 14.38 -9.01 -1.07
C ARG A 108 14.44 -9.12 0.45
N PRO A 109 13.43 -9.75 1.10
CA PRO A 109 13.41 -9.88 2.54
C PRO A 109 14.60 -10.73 3.03
N SER A 110 15.02 -10.49 4.27
CA SER A 110 15.94 -11.40 4.96
C SER A 110 15.24 -12.73 5.31
N GLU A 111 15.99 -13.80 5.62
CA GLU A 111 15.43 -15.15 5.85
C GLU A 111 14.28 -15.22 6.89
N ASN A 112 14.19 -14.27 7.81
CA ASN A 112 13.18 -14.24 8.87
C ASN A 112 12.13 -13.12 8.72
N GLN A 113 12.19 -12.34 7.64
CA GLN A 113 11.24 -11.27 7.38
C GLN A 113 10.04 -11.81 6.59
N GLY A 114 8.83 -11.28 6.89
CA GLY A 114 7.65 -11.65 6.14
C GLY A 114 7.76 -11.21 4.67
N MET A 115 7.08 -11.94 3.78
CA MET A 115 7.09 -11.61 2.36
C MET A 115 5.95 -10.64 2.05
N ASP A 116 6.31 -9.47 1.54
CA ASP A 116 5.31 -8.51 1.09
C ASP A 116 4.64 -8.97 -0.22
N SER A 117 3.44 -8.47 -0.48
CA SER A 117 2.83 -8.66 -1.79
C SER A 117 2.04 -7.46 -2.26
N PHE A 118 1.96 -7.35 -3.58
CA PHE A 118 1.23 -6.32 -4.28
C PHE A 118 0.34 -6.95 -5.35
N GLU A 119 -0.95 -6.62 -5.30
CA GLU A 119 -1.95 -6.95 -6.29
C GLU A 119 -2.40 -5.68 -6.99
N SER A 120 -2.47 -5.72 -8.32
CA SER A 120 -3.05 -4.66 -9.14
C SER A 120 -3.85 -5.26 -10.29
N GLY A 121 -5.16 -5.05 -10.26
CA GLY A 121 -6.10 -5.70 -11.17
C GLY A 121 -6.03 -7.22 -11.06
N ALA A 122 -5.57 -7.88 -12.12
CA ALA A 122 -5.45 -9.35 -12.16
C ALA A 122 -4.03 -9.86 -11.89
N LYS A 123 -3.07 -8.97 -11.63
CA LYS A 123 -1.66 -9.33 -11.40
C LYS A 123 -1.36 -9.27 -9.91
N GLN A 124 -0.67 -10.29 -9.42
CA GLN A 124 -0.12 -10.31 -8.07
C GLN A 124 1.38 -10.63 -8.16
N VAL A 125 2.18 -9.92 -7.36
CA VAL A 125 3.60 -10.18 -7.18
C VAL A 125 3.89 -10.29 -5.70
N THR A 126 4.60 -11.34 -5.30
CA THR A 126 5.18 -11.48 -3.96
C THR A 126 6.63 -11.03 -4.03
N PHE A 127 7.03 -10.21 -3.08
CA PHE A 127 8.39 -9.71 -2.99
C PHE A 127 9.24 -10.61 -2.07
N ASP A 128 9.63 -11.78 -2.58
CA ASP A 128 10.48 -12.76 -1.87
C ASP A 128 11.93 -12.82 -2.39
N GLY A 129 12.25 -11.97 -3.37
CA GLY A 129 13.54 -11.92 -4.04
C GLY A 129 13.76 -13.01 -5.10
N ASP A 130 12.78 -13.89 -5.34
CA ASP A 130 12.85 -14.98 -6.32
C ASP A 130 12.01 -14.67 -7.57
N TRP A 131 12.55 -13.81 -8.43
CA TRP A 131 11.91 -13.46 -9.70
C TRP A 131 11.70 -14.67 -10.63
N LYS A 132 12.53 -15.72 -10.49
CA LYS A 132 12.38 -16.94 -11.30
C LYS A 132 11.13 -17.73 -10.89
N LYS A 133 10.86 -17.82 -9.59
CA LYS A 133 9.61 -18.40 -9.06
C LYS A 133 8.38 -17.62 -9.54
N ALA A 134 8.49 -16.29 -9.65
CA ALA A 134 7.47 -15.44 -10.24
C ALA A 134 7.36 -15.56 -11.78
N LYS A 135 8.23 -16.34 -12.44
CA LYS A 135 8.35 -16.47 -13.90
C LYS A 135 8.59 -15.12 -14.61
N MET A 136 9.34 -14.25 -13.95
CA MET A 136 9.72 -12.92 -14.44
C MET A 136 11.23 -12.85 -14.65
N SER A 137 11.68 -11.95 -15.51
CA SER A 137 13.08 -11.51 -15.48
C SER A 137 13.35 -10.66 -14.23
N GLU A 138 14.62 -10.57 -13.84
CA GLU A 138 15.03 -9.71 -12.73
C GLU A 138 14.64 -8.24 -12.98
N ALA A 139 14.78 -7.77 -14.23
CA ALA A 139 14.39 -6.42 -14.62
C ALA A 139 12.89 -6.16 -14.47
N GLU A 140 12.04 -7.12 -14.86
CA GLU A 140 10.59 -7.01 -14.69
C GLU A 140 10.20 -7.03 -13.21
N TYR A 141 10.87 -7.84 -12.40
CA TYR A 141 10.64 -7.91 -10.95
C TYR A 141 11.02 -6.60 -10.27
N THR A 142 12.21 -6.06 -10.56
CA THR A 142 12.66 -4.76 -10.02
C THR A 142 11.72 -3.63 -10.44
N LYS A 143 11.23 -3.66 -11.69
CA LYS A 143 10.24 -2.69 -12.17
C LYS A 143 8.91 -2.82 -11.41
N ALA A 144 8.40 -4.05 -11.25
CA ALA A 144 7.16 -4.31 -10.52
C ALA A 144 7.27 -3.84 -9.07
N PHE A 145 8.41 -4.06 -8.41
CA PHE A 145 8.68 -3.54 -7.08
C PHE A 145 8.65 -2.01 -7.03
N SER A 146 9.37 -1.34 -7.94
CA SER A 146 9.41 0.13 -7.95
C SER A 146 8.04 0.76 -8.21
N GLU A 147 7.22 0.15 -9.07
CA GLU A 147 5.86 0.61 -9.33
C GLU A 147 4.94 0.36 -8.13
N ALA A 148 5.04 -0.80 -7.48
CA ALA A 148 4.28 -1.14 -6.28
C ALA A 148 4.63 -0.21 -5.12
N ASP A 149 5.92 0.01 -4.85
CA ASP A 149 6.41 0.88 -3.78
C ASP A 149 5.96 2.33 -3.98
N ALA A 150 6.01 2.85 -5.21
CA ALA A 150 5.52 4.20 -5.50
C ALA A 150 4.00 4.32 -5.34
N ALA A 151 3.23 3.31 -5.77
CA ALA A 151 1.78 3.30 -5.62
C ALA A 151 1.37 3.17 -4.14
N TYR A 152 2.08 2.34 -3.39
CA TYR A 152 1.87 2.13 -1.97
C TYR A 152 2.21 3.39 -1.17
N ALA A 153 3.38 4.00 -1.39
CA ALA A 153 3.78 5.23 -0.71
C ALA A 153 2.75 6.36 -0.90
N ARG A 154 2.26 6.55 -2.13
CA ARG A 154 1.17 7.51 -2.42
C ARG A 154 -0.10 7.20 -1.62
N ALA A 155 -0.50 5.93 -1.54
CA ALA A 155 -1.66 5.53 -0.78
C ALA A 155 -1.49 5.83 0.72
N ILE A 156 -0.29 5.56 1.27
CA ILE A 156 0.06 5.90 2.65
C ILE A 156 0.05 7.42 2.89
N ASP A 157 0.55 8.25 1.96
CA ASP A 157 0.52 9.71 2.07
C ASP A 157 -0.91 10.27 2.16
N LEU A 158 -1.85 9.68 1.41
CA LEU A 158 -3.27 10.05 1.49
C LEU A 158 -3.84 9.74 2.88
N LEU A 159 -3.54 8.55 3.42
CA LEU A 159 -3.99 8.13 4.74
C LEU A 159 -3.36 8.98 5.85
N LEU A 160 -2.07 9.30 5.73
CA LEU A 160 -1.36 10.21 6.62
C LEU A 160 -2.00 11.60 6.64
N THR A 161 -2.33 12.13 5.46
CA THR A 161 -3.00 13.43 5.32
C THR A 161 -4.34 13.43 6.06
N GLN A 162 -5.16 12.40 5.86
CA GLN A 162 -6.43 12.23 6.57
C GLN A 162 -6.24 12.12 8.08
N LEU A 163 -5.23 11.35 8.53
CA LEU A 163 -4.96 11.11 9.94
C LEU A 163 -4.45 12.37 10.67
N LYS A 164 -3.70 13.22 9.97
CA LYS A 164 -3.23 14.53 10.46
C LYS A 164 -4.38 15.54 10.54
N ALA A 165 -5.25 15.58 9.52
CA ALA A 165 -6.41 16.48 9.48
C ALA A 165 -7.47 16.15 10.54
N SER A 166 -7.64 14.87 10.87
CA SER A 166 -8.60 14.41 11.89
C SER A 166 -8.13 14.63 13.34
N GLY A 167 -6.93 15.20 13.54
CA GLY A 167 -6.34 15.50 14.85
C GLY A 167 -6.29 16.97 15.26
N THR A 168 -6.77 17.89 14.43
CA THR A 168 -6.86 19.32 14.77
C THR A 168 -8.25 19.63 15.33
N TYR A 169 -8.41 19.51 16.65
CA TYR A 169 -9.53 20.07 17.41
C TYR A 169 -9.00 20.79 18.65
#